data_AF-A0A3P7J468-F1
#
_entry.id   AF-A0A3P7J468-F1
#
_cell.length_a   1.000
_cell.length_b   1.000
_cell.length_c   1.000
_cell.angle_alpha   90.00
_cell.angle_beta   90.00
_cell.angle_gamma   90.00
#
_symmetry.space_group_name_H-M   'P 1'
#
loop_
_entity.id
_entity.type
_entity.pdbx_description
1 polymer ?
#
loop_
_entity_poly.entity_id
_entity_poly.type
_entity_poly.pdbx_seq_one_letter_code
_entity_poly.pdbx_strand_id
1 'polypeptide(L)'
;MNKTIAVLAITGAVILAQRAGEIPFLEDVSESAREEYFSILENMDLTFAQQKDQIYVWGAKYGDQIAEFDDNMAKLEEEIRKNVTELIAQLPEAVKKGYEIVDNEDQTPKQFLEALKKLTQENPAVS
;
A
#
# COMPACT_ATOMS: atom_id res chain seq x y z
N MET A 1 7.83 -3.72 24.27
CA MET A 1 7.92 -3.59 22.80
C MET A 1 8.21 -2.12 22.48
N ASN A 2 9.37 -1.82 21.88
CA ASN A 2 9.80 -0.44 21.66
C ASN A 2 8.93 0.24 20.59
N LYS A 3 8.35 1.41 20.90
CA LYS A 3 7.46 2.17 20.01
C LYS A 3 8.09 2.47 18.64
N THR A 4 9.42 2.47 18.55
CA THR A 4 10.21 2.68 17.33
C THR A 4 10.13 1.52 16.32
N ILE A 5 9.88 0.28 16.76
CA ILE A 5 9.85 -0.90 15.88
C ILE A 5 8.52 -0.98 15.11
N ALA A 6 7.42 -0.55 15.73
CA ALA A 6 6.11 -0.49 15.09
C ALA A 6 6.05 0.56 13.97
N VAL A 7 6.72 1.70 14.14
CA VAL A 7 6.76 2.77 13.12
C VAL A 7 7.58 2.32 11.90
N LEU A 8 8.71 1.63 12.09
CA LEU A 8 9.52 1.11 10.98
C LEU A 8 8.83 -0.02 10.20
N ALA A 9 8.06 -0.88 10.88
CA ALA A 9 7.23 -1.89 10.21
C ALA A 9 6.12 -1.25 9.37
N ILE A 10 5.51 -0.15 9.86
CA ILE A 10 4.54 0.63 9.08
C ILE A 10 5.24 1.35 7.92
N THR A 11 6.43 1.93 8.10
CA THR A 11 7.11 2.64 7.01
C THR A 11 7.65 1.68 5.94
N GLY A 12 8.19 0.53 6.33
CA GLY A 12 8.70 -0.49 5.41
C GLY A 12 7.61 -1.30 4.70
N ALA A 13 6.53 -1.66 5.41
CA ALA A 13 5.36 -2.29 4.80
C ALA A 13 4.59 -1.29 3.92
N VAL A 14 4.60 0.01 4.24
CA VAL A 14 4.11 1.05 3.33
C VAL A 14 4.99 1.10 2.08
N ILE A 15 6.33 1.13 2.17
CA ILE A 15 7.23 1.13 0.98
C ILE A 15 7.03 -0.09 0.05
N LEU A 16 6.65 -1.25 0.60
CA LEU A 16 6.42 -2.47 -0.18
C LEU A 16 4.95 -2.62 -0.63
N ALA A 17 3.96 -2.25 0.18
CA ALA A 17 2.55 -2.22 -0.21
C ALA A 17 2.25 -1.10 -1.22
N GLN A 18 3.02 -0.01 -1.21
CA GLN A 18 3.02 1.11 -2.16
C GLN A 18 3.29 0.71 -3.61
N ARG A 19 3.63 -0.55 -3.89
CA ARG A 19 4.03 -1.03 -5.21
C ARG A 19 3.21 -2.21 -5.74
N ALA A 20 2.29 -2.76 -4.93
CA ALA A 20 1.53 -3.96 -5.29
C ALA A 20 0.04 -3.69 -5.57
N GLY A 21 -0.50 -2.55 -5.12
CA GLY A 21 -1.85 -2.10 -5.50
C GLY A 21 -1.86 -1.60 -6.94
N GLU A 22 -2.90 -1.92 -7.69
CA GLU A 22 -3.04 -1.76 -9.14
C GLU A 22 -2.46 -0.43 -9.64
N ILE A 23 -1.32 -0.50 -10.33
CA ILE A 23 -0.64 0.66 -10.89
C ILE A 23 -1.30 0.95 -12.25
N PRO A 24 -2.11 2.02 -12.40
CA PRO A 24 -2.96 2.19 -13.58
C PRO A 24 -2.18 2.26 -14.90
N PHE A 25 -0.96 2.82 -14.88
CA PHE A 25 -0.11 2.89 -16.07
C PHE A 25 0.47 1.52 -16.52
N LEU A 26 0.35 0.47 -15.69
CA LEU A 26 0.74 -0.89 -16.06
C LEU A 26 -0.39 -1.69 -16.73
N GLU A 27 -1.60 -1.13 -16.84
CA GLU A 27 -2.71 -1.78 -17.54
C GLU A 27 -2.46 -1.86 -19.04
N ASP A 28 -1.90 -0.80 -19.62
CA ASP A 28 -1.72 -0.65 -21.07
C ASP A 28 -0.45 -1.31 -21.63
N VAL A 29 0.43 -1.82 -20.77
CA VAL A 29 1.68 -2.50 -21.18
C VAL A 29 1.51 -4.02 -21.28
N SER A 30 2.37 -4.69 -22.05
CA SER A 30 2.35 -6.15 -22.16
C SER A 30 2.63 -6.83 -20.81
N GLU A 31 2.16 -8.06 -20.64
CA GLU A 31 2.44 -8.89 -19.46
C GLU A 31 3.94 -9.01 -19.18
N SER A 32 4.74 -9.24 -20.23
CA SER A 32 6.21 -9.28 -20.12
C SER A 32 6.83 -7.96 -19.66
N ALA A 33 6.29 -6.81 -20.10
CA ALA A 33 6.75 -5.51 -19.64
C ALA A 33 6.40 -5.30 -18.16
N ARG A 34 5.21 -5.75 -17.74
CA ARG A 34 4.79 -5.73 -16.34
C ARG A 34 5.67 -6.62 -15.46
N GLU A 35 6.04 -7.81 -15.93
CA GLU A 35 7.00 -8.68 -15.24
C GLU A 35 8.38 -8.02 -15.09
N GLU A 36 8.90 -7.38 -16.15
CA GLU A 36 10.15 -6.62 -16.07
C GLU A 36 10.06 -5.52 -15.01
N TYR A 37 8.95 -4.78 -14.97
CA TYR A 37 8.72 -3.75 -13.97
C TYR A 37 8.80 -4.31 -12.55
N PHE A 38 8.04 -5.37 -12.25
CA PHE A 38 8.05 -5.99 -10.92
C PHE A 38 9.42 -6.60 -10.56
N SER A 39 10.15 -7.16 -11.53
CA SER A 39 11.49 -7.68 -11.28
C SER A 39 12.49 -6.60 -10.81
N ILE A 40 12.35 -5.36 -11.29
CA ILE A 40 13.16 -4.22 -10.83
C ILE A 40 12.79 -3.86 -9.37
N LEU A 41 11.50 -3.91 -9.05
CA LEU A 41 11.00 -3.58 -7.71
C LEU A 41 11.40 -4.60 -6.64
N GLU A 42 11.36 -5.87 -7.01
CA GLU A 42 11.68 -6.99 -6.14
C GLU A 42 13.19 -7.20 -5.98
N ASN A 43 14.01 -6.51 -6.78
CA ASN A 43 15.46 -6.63 -6.70
C ASN A 43 16.01 -6.01 -5.40
N MET A 44 16.36 -6.89 -4.47
CA MET A 44 16.87 -6.56 -3.14
C MET A 44 18.32 -6.06 -3.13
N ASP A 45 19.06 -6.22 -4.23
CA ASP A 45 20.45 -5.75 -4.35
C ASP A 45 20.53 -4.28 -4.80
N LEU A 46 19.43 -3.74 -5.34
CA LEU A 46 19.35 -2.35 -5.78
C LEU A 46 18.90 -1.42 -4.65
N THR A 47 19.54 -0.26 -4.57
CA THR A 47 19.01 0.86 -3.79
C THR A 47 17.72 1.39 -4.44
N PHE A 48 16.87 2.07 -3.67
CA PHE A 48 15.67 2.70 -4.21
C PHE A 48 15.94 3.70 -5.34
N ALA A 49 17.06 4.43 -5.28
CA ALA A 49 17.47 5.33 -6.35
C ALA A 49 17.79 4.54 -7.63
N GLN A 50 18.54 3.44 -7.53
CA GLN A 50 18.86 2.59 -8.68
C GLN A 50 17.62 1.91 -9.27
N GLN A 51 16.68 1.47 -8.42
CA GLN A 51 15.39 0.96 -8.90
C GLN A 51 14.63 2.05 -9.66
N LYS A 52 14.58 3.29 -9.13
CA LYS A 52 13.93 4.42 -9.80
C LYS A 52 14.56 4.70 -11.17
N ASP A 53 15.89 4.70 -11.25
CA ASP A 53 16.59 4.89 -12.52
C ASP A 53 16.28 3.77 -13.53
N GLN A 54 16.21 2.51 -13.08
CA GLN A 54 15.83 1.38 -13.95
C GLN A 54 14.37 1.43 -14.39
N ILE A 55 13.47 1.87 -13.51
CA ILE A 55 12.06 2.11 -13.86
C ILE A 55 11.94 3.20 -14.93
N TYR A 56 12.77 4.26 -14.88
CA TYR A 56 12.79 5.26 -15.95
C TYR A 56 13.27 4.71 -17.28
N VAL A 57 14.29 3.86 -17.27
CA VAL A 57 14.75 3.17 -18.47
C VAL A 57 13.67 2.24 -19.01
N TRP A 58 12.98 1.52 -18.13
CA TRP A 58 11.83 0.69 -18.49
C TRP A 58 10.67 1.51 -19.08
N GLY A 59 10.34 2.65 -18.46
CA GLY A 59 9.31 3.57 -18.92
C GLY A 59 9.65 4.16 -20.29
N ALA A 60 10.90 4.52 -20.55
CA ALA A 60 11.35 4.95 -21.86
C ALA A 60 11.29 3.85 -22.94
N LYS A 61 11.34 2.59 -22.53
CA LYS A 61 11.32 1.41 -23.43
C LYS A 61 9.90 0.99 -23.81
N TYR A 62 8.93 1.16 -22.91
CA TYR A 62 7.58 0.60 -23.04
C TYR A 62 6.44 1.61 -22.90
N GLY A 63 6.67 2.76 -22.27
CA GLY A 63 5.70 3.83 -22.11
C GLY A 63 5.88 4.88 -23.20
N ASP A 64 4.82 5.13 -23.96
CA ASP A 64 4.80 6.26 -24.87
C ASP A 64 4.95 7.55 -24.07
N GLN A 65 6.01 8.30 -24.34
CA GLN A 65 6.38 9.57 -23.72
C GLN A 65 6.75 9.50 -22.23
N ILE A 66 8.06 9.54 -21.96
CA ILE A 66 8.66 9.69 -20.61
C ILE A 66 7.98 10.78 -19.77
N ALA A 67 7.48 11.85 -20.39
CA ALA A 67 6.74 12.91 -19.72
C ALA A 67 5.40 12.45 -19.13
N GLU A 68 4.62 11.63 -19.85
CA GLU A 68 3.37 11.05 -19.33
C GLU A 68 3.66 10.03 -18.22
N PHE A 69 4.77 9.29 -18.34
CA PHE A 69 5.24 8.40 -17.30
C PHE A 69 5.61 9.14 -16.00
N ASP A 70 6.36 10.25 -16.10
CA ASP A 70 6.70 11.10 -14.96
C ASP A 70 5.46 11.66 -14.27
N ASP A 71 4.51 12.19 -15.05
CA ASP A 71 3.25 12.72 -14.53
C ASP A 71 2.41 11.64 -13.83
N ASN A 72 2.36 10.42 -14.39
CA ASN A 72 1.65 9.28 -13.81
C ASN A 72 2.30 8.83 -12.49
N MET A 73 3.64 8.79 -12.43
CA MET A 73 4.37 8.46 -11.21
C MET A 73 4.17 9.51 -10.11
N ALA A 74 4.14 10.80 -10.47
CA ALA A 74 3.90 11.88 -9.51
C ALA A 74 2.47 11.83 -8.92
N LYS A 75 1.45 11.62 -9.77
CA LYS A 75 0.06 11.46 -9.32
C LYS A 75 -0.10 10.26 -8.39
N LEU A 76 0.50 9.12 -8.77
CA LEU A 76 0.48 7.90 -7.95
C LEU A 76 1.08 8.16 -6.56
N GLU A 77 2.22 8.86 -6.50
CA GLU A 77 2.85 9.22 -5.23
C GLU A 77 1.92 10.09 -4.36
N GLU A 78 1.24 11.07 -4.94
CA GLU A 78 0.29 11.94 -4.24
C GLU A 78 -0.93 11.17 -3.71
N GLU A 79 -1.55 10.33 -4.55
CA GLU A 79 -2.70 9.49 -4.17
C GLU A 79 -2.34 8.54 -3.03
N ILE A 80 -1.19 7.88 -3.14
CA ILE A 80 -0.65 7.03 -2.07
C ILE A 80 -0.48 7.81 -0.77
N ARG A 81 0.18 8.98 -0.82
CA ARG A 81 0.42 9.81 0.37
C ARG A 81 -0.90 10.21 1.04
N LYS A 82 -1.90 10.58 0.23
CA LYS A 82 -3.24 10.92 0.70
C LYS A 82 -3.91 9.72 1.37
N ASN A 83 -3.97 8.57 0.69
CA ASN A 83 -4.62 7.36 1.18
C ASN A 83 -3.98 6.87 2.49
N VAL A 84 -2.65 6.88 2.58
CA VAL A 84 -1.93 6.52 3.81
C VAL A 84 -2.23 7.51 4.94
N THR A 85 -2.28 8.81 4.64
CA THR A 85 -2.61 9.84 5.64
C THR A 85 -4.04 9.64 6.17
N GLU A 86 -5.00 9.38 5.29
CA GLU A 86 -6.38 9.09 5.65
C GLU A 86 -6.50 7.81 6.50
N LEU A 87 -5.77 6.75 6.15
CA LEU A 87 -5.73 5.52 6.93
C LEU A 87 -5.15 5.74 8.33
N ILE A 88 -4.04 6.47 8.44
CA ILE A 88 -3.42 6.80 9.73
C ILE A 88 -4.39 7.63 10.60
N ALA A 89 -5.15 8.54 10.00
CA ALA A 89 -6.14 9.33 10.74
C ALA A 89 -7.29 8.46 11.30
N GLN A 90 -7.69 7.40 10.59
CA GLN A 90 -8.76 6.48 11.00
C GLN A 90 -8.28 5.40 11.98
N LEU A 91 -7.00 5.05 11.96
CA LEU A 91 -6.44 3.94 12.73
C LEU A 91 -6.69 4.03 14.26
N PRO A 92 -6.52 5.19 14.94
CA PRO A 92 -6.78 5.28 16.38
C PRO A 92 -8.22 4.92 16.76
N GLU A 93 -9.19 5.31 15.95
CA GLU A 93 -10.60 5.00 16.18
C GLU A 93 -10.87 3.51 15.97
N ALA A 94 -10.34 2.92 14.89
CA ALA A 94 -10.47 1.50 14.61
C ALA A 94 -9.87 0.63 15.74
N VAL A 95 -8.70 1.01 16.25
CA VAL A 95 -8.06 0.34 17.41
C VAL A 95 -8.95 0.44 18.65
N LYS A 96 -9.50 1.62 18.93
CA LYS A 96 -10.40 1.83 20.07
C LYS A 96 -11.63 0.93 19.98
N LYS A 97 -12.32 0.90 18.82
CA LYS A 97 -13.47 0.00 18.57
C LYS A 97 -13.08 -1.46 18.74
N GLY A 98 -11.89 -1.85 18.31
CA GLY A 98 -11.36 -3.21 18.50
C GLY A 98 -11.25 -3.60 19.98
N TYR A 99 -10.70 -2.72 20.83
CA TYR A 99 -10.66 -2.94 22.27
C TYR A 99 -12.06 -2.99 22.90
N GLU A 100 -12.96 -2.09 22.50
CA GLU A 100 -14.36 -2.12 22.99
C GLU A 100 -15.06 -3.46 22.66
N ILE A 101 -14.75 -4.08 21.51
CA ILE A 101 -15.25 -5.41 21.17
C ILE A 101 -14.60 -6.47 22.04
N VAL A 102 -13.28 -6.45 22.24
CA VAL A 102 -12.57 -7.50 23.02
C VAL A 102 -12.93 -7.44 24.50
N ASP A 103 -13.06 -6.24 25.06
CA ASP A 103 -13.29 -6.02 26.49
C ASP A 103 -14.77 -6.18 26.90
N ASN A 104 -15.67 -6.38 25.93
CA ASN A 104 -17.09 -6.60 26.20
C ASN A 104 -17.37 -8.06 26.62
N GLU A 105 -17.33 -8.33 27.93
CA GLU A 105 -17.61 -9.64 28.50
C GLU A 105 -19.10 -10.05 28.46
N ASP A 106 -20.01 -9.10 28.19
CA ASP A 106 -21.47 -9.35 28.16
C ASP A 106 -21.95 -9.94 26.82
N GLN A 107 -21.07 -10.05 25.82
CA GLN A 107 -21.43 -10.58 24.50
C GLN A 107 -21.29 -12.11 24.40
N THR A 108 -22.09 -12.72 23.53
CA THR A 108 -21.91 -14.12 23.12
C THR A 108 -20.80 -14.24 22.05
N PRO A 109 -20.20 -15.43 21.86
CA PRO A 109 -19.23 -15.66 20.79
C PRO A 109 -19.73 -15.31 19.38
N LYS A 110 -21.04 -15.45 19.13
CA LYS A 110 -21.65 -15.06 17.85
C LYS A 110 -21.64 -13.55 17.67
N GLN A 111 -22.04 -12.79 18.70
CA GLN A 111 -22.04 -11.32 18.68
C GLN A 111 -20.63 -10.76 18.52
N PHE A 112 -19.63 -11.40 19.15
CA PHE A 112 -18.22 -11.06 18.96
C PHE A 112 -17.77 -11.18 17.50
N LEU A 113 -18.06 -12.32 16.85
CA LEU A 113 -17.72 -12.53 15.44
C LEU A 113 -18.44 -11.55 14.50
N GLU A 114 -19.70 -11.24 14.78
CA GLU A 114 -20.47 -10.25 14.01
C GLU A 114 -19.87 -8.83 14.18
N ALA A 115 -19.48 -8.45 15.40
CA ALA A 115 -18.85 -7.17 15.68
C ALA A 115 -17.48 -7.03 15.00
N LEU A 116 -16.65 -8.09 15.03
CA LEU A 116 -15.38 -8.12 14.31
C LEU A 116 -15.60 -7.98 12.80
N LYS A 117 -16.55 -8.73 12.22
CA LYS A 117 -16.87 -8.63 10.79
C LYS A 117 -17.28 -7.22 10.40
N LYS A 118 -18.09 -6.55 11.23
CA LYS A 118 -18.49 -5.16 11.00
C LYS A 118 -17.30 -4.21 11.06
N LEU A 119 -16.40 -4.37 12.04
CA LEU A 119 -15.18 -3.55 12.14
C LEU A 119 -14.29 -3.71 10.90
N THR A 120 -14.15 -4.93 10.35
CA THR A 120 -13.43 -5.17 9.10
C THR A 120 -14.11 -4.53 7.89
N GLN A 121 -15.45 -4.53 7.83
CA GLN A 121 -16.19 -3.89 6.73
C GLN A 121 -16.10 -2.36 6.76
N GLU A 122 -16.03 -1.76 7.96
CA GLU A 122 -15.82 -0.31 8.13
C GLU A 122 -14.39 0.13 7.76
N ASN A 123 -13.43 -0.80 7.77
CA ASN A 123 -12.03 -0.55 7.47
C ASN A 123 -11.53 -1.53 6.40
N PRO A 124 -12.02 -1.42 5.14
CA PRO A 124 -11.60 -2.31 4.07
C PRO A 124 -10.09 -2.20 3.83
N ALA A 125 -9.50 -3.29 3.34
CA ALA A 125 -8.10 -3.27 2.93
C ALA A 125 -7.88 -2.15 1.91
N VAL A 126 -6.77 -1.43 2.06
CA VAL A 126 -6.31 -0.52 1.00
C VAL A 126 -5.98 -1.41 -0.20
N SER A 127 -6.68 -1.17 -1.31
CA SER A 127 -6.42 -1.83 -2.59
C SER A 127 -5.16 -1.27 -3.25
#